data_AF-A0A2M9JEH1-F1
#
_entry.id   AF-A0A2M9JEH1-F1
#
_cell.length_a   1.000
_cell.length_b   1.000
_cell.length_c   1.000
_cell.angle_alpha   90.00
_cell.angle_beta   90.00
_cell.angle_gamma   90.00
#
_symmetry.space_group_name_H-M   'P 1'
#
loop_
_entity.id
_entity.type
_entity.pdbx_description
1 polymer ?
#
loop_
_entity_poly.entity_id
_entity_poly.type
_entity_poly.pdbx_seq_one_letter_code
_entity_poly.pdbx_strand_id
1 'polypeptide(L)'
;MCPDGSGKIGAVSDATAALVAALIGASAAVLAGGLAIHAALKQVSKSAVTQREQAFWELRRDAYAKALVSYRGFERVAWEFNEAAKTEEVSSLKGLLDKMDNAAYSFEESKAVLDISVPEDSDVARAVRNVNDYITDAMMVVELWYEGSPNPDGWSPRYASSLSKVGDCGSVMVDALRDDLAKDVEPATRSGRTLRDWVPLLRSPRGSRTPQL
;
A
#
# COMPACT_ATOMS: atom_id res chain seq x y z
N MET A 1 -34.44 44.51 -74.35
CA MET A 1 -34.58 44.41 -72.88
C MET A 1 -34.19 43.00 -72.48
N CYS A 2 -33.00 42.87 -71.88
CA CYS A 2 -32.40 41.60 -71.51
C CYS A 2 -33.20 40.92 -70.39
N PRO A 3 -33.37 39.59 -70.40
CA PRO A 3 -33.83 38.87 -69.23
C PRO A 3 -32.62 38.69 -68.29
N ASP A 4 -32.66 39.35 -67.14
CA ASP A 4 -31.65 39.17 -66.10
C ASP A 4 -31.96 37.87 -65.32
N GLY A 5 -31.49 36.75 -65.87
CA GLY A 5 -31.67 35.40 -65.33
C GLY A 5 -30.58 34.95 -64.35
N SER A 6 -29.67 35.85 -63.95
CA SER A 6 -28.44 35.51 -63.24
C SER A 6 -28.62 35.29 -61.71
N GLY A 7 -29.71 35.78 -61.11
CA GLY A 7 -29.84 35.85 -59.64
C GLY A 7 -30.27 34.56 -58.90
N LYS A 8 -30.84 33.56 -59.59
CA LYS A 8 -31.41 32.36 -58.92
C LYS A 8 -30.46 31.17 -58.84
N ILE A 9 -29.42 31.12 -59.69
CA ILE A 9 -28.49 29.99 -59.74
C ILE A 9 -27.41 30.10 -58.65
N GLY A 10 -27.00 31.32 -58.28
CA GLY A 10 -26.06 31.56 -57.17
C GLY A 10 -26.62 31.22 -55.78
N ALA A 11 -27.89 31.57 -55.52
CA ALA A 11 -28.51 31.35 -54.20
C ALA A 11 -28.71 29.85 -53.84
N VAL A 12 -29.00 28.99 -54.82
CA VAL A 12 -29.14 27.54 -54.61
C VAL A 12 -27.77 26.88 -54.42
N SER A 13 -26.75 27.35 -55.14
CA SER A 13 -25.35 26.95 -54.95
C SER A 13 -24.85 27.29 -53.54
N ASP A 14 -25.10 28.51 -53.07
CA ASP A 14 -24.64 28.97 -51.75
C ASP A 14 -25.36 28.28 -50.59
N ALA A 15 -26.66 28.00 -50.73
CA ALA A 15 -27.41 27.23 -49.73
C ALA A 15 -26.94 25.77 -49.67
N THR A 16 -26.59 25.17 -50.80
CA THR A 16 -26.06 23.81 -50.87
C THR A 16 -24.64 23.75 -50.29
N ALA A 17 -23.80 24.75 -50.57
CA ALA A 17 -22.47 24.88 -49.99
C ALA A 17 -22.53 25.07 -48.47
N ALA A 18 -23.45 25.89 -47.97
CA ALA A 18 -23.68 26.08 -46.54
C ALA A 18 -24.14 24.78 -45.84
N LEU A 19 -25.00 23.99 -46.48
CA LEU A 19 -25.49 22.72 -45.93
C LEU A 19 -24.40 21.65 -45.87
N VAL A 20 -23.52 21.59 -46.89
CA VAL A 20 -22.35 20.70 -46.90
C VAL A 20 -21.32 21.14 -45.85
N ALA A 21 -21.05 22.44 -45.71
CA ALA A 21 -20.16 22.95 -44.67
C ALA A 21 -20.70 22.67 -43.25
N ALA A 22 -22.01 22.80 -43.04
CA ALA A 22 -22.65 22.46 -41.77
C ALA A 22 -22.58 20.96 -41.46
N LEU A 23 -22.76 20.08 -42.46
CA LEU A 23 -22.62 18.63 -42.31
C LEU A 23 -21.17 18.21 -41.98
N ILE A 24 -20.19 18.81 -42.65
CA ILE A 24 -18.77 18.58 -42.38
C ILE A 24 -18.42 19.10 -40.97
N GLY A 25 -18.89 20.29 -40.60
CA GLY A 25 -18.71 20.86 -39.26
C GLY A 25 -19.33 20.00 -38.16
N ALA A 26 -20.55 19.50 -38.36
CA ALA A 26 -21.22 18.60 -37.42
C ALA A 26 -20.49 17.25 -37.30
N SER A 27 -20.03 16.69 -38.43
CA SER A 27 -19.27 15.44 -38.44
C SER A 27 -17.91 15.59 -37.74
N ALA A 28 -17.21 16.71 -37.98
CA ALA A 28 -15.97 17.04 -37.29
C ALA A 28 -16.17 17.25 -35.78
N ALA A 29 -17.28 17.88 -35.37
CA ALA A 29 -17.63 18.07 -33.96
C ALA A 29 -17.95 16.75 -33.24
N VAL A 30 -18.65 15.82 -33.91
CA VAL A 30 -18.92 14.47 -33.36
C VAL A 30 -17.63 13.67 -33.21
N LEU A 31 -16.73 13.73 -34.19
CA LEU A 31 -15.43 13.07 -34.11
C LEU A 31 -14.53 13.68 -33.04
N ALA A 32 -14.45 15.01 -32.95
CA ALA A 32 -13.71 15.71 -31.91
C ALA A 32 -14.29 15.42 -30.51
N GLY A 33 -15.61 15.39 -30.38
CA GLY A 33 -16.31 15.03 -29.14
C GLY A 33 -16.08 13.57 -28.74
N GLY A 34 -16.12 12.64 -29.70
CA GLY A 34 -15.84 11.22 -29.48
C GLY A 34 -14.38 10.97 -29.05
N LEU A 35 -13.42 11.67 -29.66
CA LEU A 35 -12.02 11.62 -29.25
C LEU A 35 -11.79 12.23 -27.86
N ALA A 36 -12.46 13.34 -27.54
CA ALA A 36 -12.41 13.95 -26.22
C ALA A 36 -12.97 13.04 -25.13
N ILE A 37 -14.10 12.37 -25.38
CA ILE A 37 -14.69 11.38 -24.46
C ILE A 37 -13.73 10.18 -24.30
N HIS A 38 -13.14 9.68 -25.38
CA HIS A 38 -12.18 8.59 -25.32
C HIS A 38 -10.91 8.97 -24.53
N ALA A 39 -10.39 10.18 -24.72
CA ALA A 39 -9.25 10.69 -23.97
C ALA A 39 -9.59 10.88 -22.49
N ALA A 40 -10.79 11.40 -22.18
CA ALA A 40 -11.29 11.54 -20.82
C ALA A 40 -11.44 10.17 -20.14
N LEU A 41 -12.00 9.17 -20.82
CA LEU A 41 -12.10 7.80 -20.29
C LEU A 41 -10.72 7.18 -20.03
N LYS A 42 -9.75 7.39 -20.93
CA LYS A 42 -8.35 6.97 -20.71
C LYS A 42 -7.69 7.70 -19.54
N GLN A 43 -8.04 8.97 -19.33
CA GLN A 43 -7.53 9.75 -18.21
C GLN A 43 -8.14 9.29 -16.88
N VAL A 44 -9.45 9.03 -16.85
CA VAL A 44 -10.17 8.50 -15.69
C VAL A 44 -9.69 7.08 -15.36
N SER A 45 -9.47 6.22 -16.35
CA SER A 45 -8.93 4.88 -16.11
C SER A 45 -7.52 4.94 -15.54
N LYS A 46 -6.68 5.86 -16.04
CA LYS A 46 -5.33 6.10 -15.47
C LYS A 46 -5.42 6.60 -14.03
N SER A 47 -6.27 7.59 -13.74
CA SER A 47 -6.41 8.11 -12.38
C SER A 47 -6.98 7.05 -11.41
N ALA A 48 -7.89 6.20 -11.86
CA ALA A 48 -8.44 5.12 -11.05
C ALA A 48 -7.39 4.04 -10.74
N VAL A 49 -6.51 3.73 -11.69
CA VAL A 49 -5.37 2.83 -11.46
C VAL A 49 -4.39 3.45 -10.45
N THR A 50 -4.03 4.72 -10.62
CA THR A 50 -3.13 5.42 -9.68
C THR A 50 -3.72 5.52 -8.28
N GLN A 51 -5.02 5.78 -8.13
CA GLN A 51 -5.67 5.80 -6.82
C GLN A 51 -5.68 4.42 -6.14
N ARG A 52 -5.92 3.35 -6.92
CA ARG A 52 -5.84 1.97 -6.40
C ARG A 52 -4.43 1.60 -5.97
N GLU A 53 -3.43 1.95 -6.78
CA GLU A 53 -2.02 1.75 -6.44
C GLU A 53 -1.65 2.53 -5.17
N GLN A 54 -2.07 3.79 -5.03
CA GLN A 54 -1.84 4.58 -3.82
C GLN A 54 -2.47 3.96 -2.58
N ALA A 55 -3.74 3.56 -2.66
CA ALA A 55 -4.44 2.92 -1.53
C ALA A 55 -3.77 1.59 -1.14
N PHE A 56 -3.28 0.83 -2.12
CA PHE A 56 -2.57 -0.41 -1.90
C PHE A 56 -1.21 -0.20 -1.21
N TRP A 57 -0.47 0.83 -1.62
CA TRP A 57 0.79 1.23 -0.98
C TRP A 57 0.58 1.80 0.43
N GLU A 58 -0.49 2.55 0.67
CA GLU A 58 -0.88 3.00 2.01
C GLU A 58 -1.16 1.81 2.93
N LEU A 59 -2.01 0.87 2.49
CA LEU A 59 -2.31 -0.35 3.24
C LEU A 59 -1.04 -1.15 3.57
N ARG A 60 -0.14 -1.31 2.59
CA ARG A 60 1.12 -2.02 2.78
C ARG A 60 2.04 -1.33 3.78
N ARG A 61 2.16 0.01 3.72
CA ARG A 61 2.96 0.79 4.68
C ARG A 61 2.42 0.66 6.11
N ASP A 62 1.11 0.71 6.27
CA ASP A 62 0.46 0.52 7.57
C ASP A 62 0.70 -0.89 8.12
N ALA A 63 0.61 -1.90 7.25
CA ALA A 63 0.91 -3.28 7.62
C ALA A 63 2.38 -3.47 7.99
N TYR A 64 3.33 -2.85 7.27
CA TYR A 64 4.75 -2.85 7.63
C TYR A 64 5.00 -2.21 9.00
N ALA A 65 4.39 -1.05 9.27
CA ALA A 65 4.51 -0.39 10.56
C ALA A 65 3.94 -1.27 11.69
N LYS A 66 2.77 -1.88 11.49
CA LYS A 66 2.15 -2.78 12.46
C LYS A 66 3.00 -4.02 12.70
N ALA A 67 3.55 -4.63 11.66
CA ALA A 67 4.46 -5.78 11.76
C ALA A 67 5.72 -5.43 12.56
N LEU A 68 6.34 -4.29 12.29
CA LEU A 68 7.54 -3.85 13.02
C LEU A 68 7.28 -3.56 14.49
N VAL A 69 6.18 -2.87 14.79
CA VAL A 69 5.81 -2.52 16.18
C VAL A 69 5.46 -3.78 16.98
N SER A 70 4.68 -4.68 16.40
CA SER A 70 4.31 -5.95 17.05
C SER A 70 5.51 -6.87 17.24
N TYR A 71 6.37 -7.02 16.23
CA TYR A 71 7.63 -7.75 16.33
C TYR A 71 8.53 -7.23 17.45
N ARG A 72 8.79 -5.92 17.49
CA ARG A 72 9.62 -5.31 18.56
C ARG A 72 8.96 -5.42 19.93
N GLY A 73 7.64 -5.32 19.97
CA GLY A 73 6.85 -5.56 21.16
C GLY A 73 7.03 -6.97 21.69
N PHE A 74 6.92 -7.96 20.81
CA PHE A 74 7.13 -9.38 21.10
C PHE A 74 8.56 -9.62 21.59
N GLU A 75 9.58 -9.22 20.83
CA GLU A 75 11.00 -9.44 21.15
C GLU A 75 11.35 -8.93 22.56
N ARG A 76 10.89 -7.72 22.91
CA ARG A 76 11.10 -7.14 24.24
C ARG A 76 10.42 -7.96 25.33
N VAL A 77 9.13 -8.26 25.19
CA VAL A 77 8.35 -8.97 26.21
C VAL A 77 8.86 -10.40 26.37
N ALA A 78 9.25 -11.04 25.27
CA ALA A 78 9.78 -12.40 25.27
C ALA A 78 11.13 -12.50 26.00
N TRP A 79 11.96 -11.46 25.88
CA TRP A 79 13.20 -11.35 26.64
C TRP A 79 12.94 -11.09 28.13
N GLU A 80 12.03 -10.18 28.47
CA GLU A 80 11.59 -9.94 29.86
C GLU A 80 11.04 -11.22 30.50
N PHE A 81 10.23 -11.97 29.76
CA PHE A 81 9.71 -13.27 30.17
C PHE A 81 10.83 -14.28 30.40
N ASN A 82 11.80 -14.38 29.48
CA ASN A 82 12.94 -15.31 29.61
C ASN A 82 13.76 -15.05 30.87
N GLU A 83 13.98 -13.78 31.23
CA GLU A 83 14.71 -13.44 32.44
C GLU A 83 13.88 -13.70 33.71
N ALA A 84 12.61 -13.29 33.72
CA ALA A 84 11.73 -13.48 34.86
C ALA A 84 11.48 -14.98 35.16
N ALA A 85 11.32 -15.81 34.12
CA ALA A 85 11.09 -17.24 34.25
C ALA A 85 12.26 -18.03 34.87
N LYS A 86 13.45 -17.43 34.98
CA LYS A 86 14.59 -18.04 35.69
C LYS A 86 14.49 -17.89 37.21
N THR A 87 13.75 -16.92 37.71
CA THR A 87 13.79 -16.51 39.12
C THR A 87 12.42 -16.42 39.80
N GLU A 88 11.36 -16.22 39.03
CA GLU A 88 10.01 -15.99 39.55
C GLU A 88 9.13 -17.25 39.54
N GLU A 89 8.06 -17.21 40.33
CA GLU A 89 7.01 -18.23 40.29
C GLU A 89 6.16 -18.08 39.02
N VAL A 90 5.74 -19.20 38.43
CA VAL A 90 4.97 -19.23 37.17
C VAL A 90 3.70 -18.35 37.22
N SER A 91 3.08 -18.20 38.38
CA SER A 91 1.87 -17.40 38.59
C SER A 91 2.09 -15.89 38.39
N SER A 92 3.28 -15.35 38.66
CA SER A 92 3.59 -13.92 38.47
C SER A 92 3.83 -13.57 37.00
N LEU A 93 4.18 -14.56 36.17
CA LEU A 93 4.51 -14.35 34.76
C LEU A 93 3.30 -14.20 33.85
N LYS A 94 2.08 -14.46 34.35
CA LYS A 94 0.85 -14.40 33.55
C LYS A 94 0.68 -13.07 32.80
N GLY A 95 1.00 -11.95 33.46
CA GLY A 95 0.91 -10.64 32.82
C GLY A 95 1.93 -10.42 31.69
N LEU A 96 3.06 -11.14 31.69
CA LEU A 96 4.02 -11.12 30.59
C LEU A 96 3.57 -12.04 29.45
N LEU A 97 3.00 -13.21 29.78
CA LEU A 97 2.39 -14.11 28.80
C LEU A 97 1.29 -13.41 28.00
N ASP A 98 0.33 -12.78 28.68
CA ASP A 98 -0.76 -12.05 28.03
C ASP A 98 -0.23 -10.96 27.08
N LYS A 99 0.86 -10.26 27.45
CA LYS A 99 1.49 -9.26 26.57
C LYS A 99 2.18 -9.89 25.37
N MET A 100 2.82 -11.04 25.55
CA MET A 100 3.51 -11.77 24.51
C MET A 100 2.52 -12.33 23.49
N ASP A 101 1.42 -12.93 23.96
CA ASP A 101 0.27 -13.36 23.15
C ASP A 101 -0.29 -12.22 22.32
N ASN A 102 -0.60 -11.08 22.95
CA ASN A 102 -1.14 -9.91 22.25
C ASN A 102 -0.18 -9.38 21.18
N ALA A 103 1.13 -9.42 21.42
CA ALA A 103 2.12 -9.01 20.43
C ALA A 103 2.23 -10.02 19.28
N ALA A 104 2.22 -11.33 19.57
CA ALA A 104 2.23 -12.39 18.57
C ALA A 104 0.98 -12.33 17.68
N TYR A 105 -0.21 -12.21 18.27
CA TYR A 105 -1.47 -12.04 17.57
C TYR A 105 -1.47 -10.77 16.69
N SER A 106 -0.99 -9.64 17.21
CA SER A 106 -0.90 -8.40 16.45
C SER A 106 0.05 -8.52 15.24
N PHE A 107 1.10 -9.32 15.38
CA PHE A 107 2.03 -9.64 14.29
C PHE A 107 1.35 -10.53 13.24
N GLU A 108 0.64 -11.58 13.66
CA GLU A 108 -0.11 -12.46 12.77
C GLU A 108 -1.16 -11.69 11.95
N GLU A 109 -1.90 -10.76 12.57
CA GLU A 109 -2.82 -9.88 11.85
C GLU A 109 -2.12 -9.05 10.77
N SER A 110 -0.92 -8.53 11.07
CA SER A 110 -0.16 -7.75 10.10
C SER A 110 0.35 -8.63 8.96
N LYS A 111 0.81 -9.85 9.25
CA LYS A 111 1.19 -10.85 8.26
C LYS A 111 0.02 -11.17 7.33
N ALA A 112 -1.19 -11.40 7.86
CA ALA A 112 -2.35 -11.70 7.02
C ALA A 112 -2.64 -10.59 5.98
N VAL A 113 -2.45 -9.32 6.35
CA VAL A 113 -2.56 -8.20 5.40
C VAL A 113 -1.40 -8.21 4.39
N LEU A 114 -0.19 -8.57 4.81
CA LEU A 114 0.97 -8.67 3.93
C LEU A 114 0.88 -9.84 2.95
N ASP A 115 0.33 -10.98 3.35
CA ASP A 115 0.12 -12.14 2.47
C ASP A 115 -0.84 -11.79 1.30
N ILE A 116 -1.77 -10.84 1.52
CA ILE A 116 -2.68 -10.34 0.47
C ILE A 116 -2.03 -9.24 -0.38
N SER A 117 -1.22 -8.38 0.25
CA SER A 117 -0.71 -7.15 -0.37
C SER A 117 0.70 -7.26 -0.94
N VAL A 118 1.42 -8.35 -0.68
CA VAL A 118 2.80 -8.55 -1.12
C VAL A 118 2.85 -9.84 -1.95
N PRO A 119 3.57 -9.86 -3.09
CA PRO A 119 3.75 -11.10 -3.86
C PRO A 119 4.36 -12.22 -3.00
N GLU A 120 3.81 -13.42 -3.08
CA GLU A 120 4.23 -14.57 -2.25
C GLU A 120 5.73 -14.90 -2.36
N ASP A 121 6.32 -14.71 -3.54
CA ASP A 121 7.73 -15.00 -3.81
C ASP A 121 8.68 -13.87 -3.40
N SER A 122 8.17 -12.75 -2.90
CA SER A 122 8.99 -11.62 -2.47
C SER A 122 9.83 -11.96 -1.22
N ASP A 123 10.96 -11.28 -1.10
CA ASP A 123 11.81 -11.40 0.09
C ASP A 123 11.09 -10.91 1.36
N VAL A 124 10.17 -9.95 1.24
CA VAL A 124 9.30 -9.50 2.33
C VAL A 124 8.39 -10.63 2.81
N ALA A 125 7.63 -11.27 1.90
CA ALA A 125 6.71 -12.34 2.27
C ALA A 125 7.45 -13.55 2.88
N ARG A 126 8.67 -13.84 2.39
CA ARG A 126 9.52 -14.88 2.99
C ARG A 126 9.99 -14.49 4.38
N ALA A 127 10.49 -13.27 4.57
CA ALA A 127 11.03 -12.82 5.85
C ALA A 127 9.94 -12.72 6.94
N VAL A 128 8.76 -12.18 6.61
CA VAL A 128 7.61 -12.09 7.53
C VAL A 128 7.14 -13.48 7.95
N ARG A 129 7.04 -14.44 7.01
CA ARG A 129 6.70 -15.84 7.33
C ARG A 129 7.70 -16.47 8.29
N ASN A 130 9.00 -16.34 8.02
CA ASN A 130 10.03 -16.89 8.89
C ASN A 130 9.94 -16.33 10.32
N VAL A 131 9.75 -15.01 10.47
CA VAL A 131 9.56 -14.39 11.80
C VAL A 131 8.31 -14.96 12.48
N ASN A 132 7.20 -15.05 11.76
CA ASN A 132 5.96 -15.62 12.30
C ASN A 132 6.15 -17.04 12.80
N ASP A 133 6.78 -17.91 12.01
CA ASP A 133 6.97 -19.32 12.36
C ASP A 133 7.81 -19.48 13.64
N TYR A 134 8.83 -18.63 13.83
CA TYR A 134 9.63 -18.64 15.05
C TYR A 134 8.94 -18.00 16.25
N ILE A 135 8.10 -16.98 16.04
CA ILE A 135 7.21 -16.44 17.09
C ILE A 135 6.25 -17.55 17.55
N THR A 136 5.59 -18.23 16.63
CA THR A 136 4.66 -19.33 16.93
C THR A 136 5.35 -20.48 17.66
N ASP A 137 6.56 -20.89 17.23
CA ASP A 137 7.31 -21.94 17.94
C ASP A 137 7.72 -21.49 19.35
N ALA A 138 8.17 -20.24 19.53
CA ALA A 138 8.48 -19.70 20.85
C ALA A 138 7.26 -19.68 21.78
N MET A 139 6.09 -19.24 21.28
CA MET A 139 4.83 -19.23 22.03
C MET A 139 4.40 -20.64 22.43
N MET A 140 4.41 -21.58 21.50
CA MET A 140 4.06 -22.98 21.77
C MET A 140 4.94 -23.59 22.86
N VAL A 141 6.25 -23.31 22.86
CA VAL A 141 7.15 -23.82 23.91
C VAL A 141 6.79 -23.26 25.29
N VAL A 142 6.41 -21.99 25.34
CA VAL A 142 6.02 -21.31 26.58
C VAL A 142 4.67 -21.81 27.10
N GLU A 143 3.68 -21.98 26.23
CA GLU A 143 2.38 -22.53 26.58
C GLU A 143 2.51 -23.95 27.16
N LEU A 144 3.26 -24.83 26.48
CA LEU A 144 3.51 -26.19 26.95
C LEU A 144 4.20 -26.21 28.32
N TRP A 145 5.11 -25.27 28.56
CA TRP A 145 5.74 -25.11 29.87
C TRP A 145 4.73 -24.66 30.93
N TYR A 146 3.91 -23.65 30.61
CA TYR A 146 2.91 -23.10 31.52
C TYR A 146 1.85 -24.13 31.92
N GLU A 147 1.46 -25.01 31.00
CA GLU A 147 0.53 -26.12 31.23
C GLU A 147 1.12 -27.27 32.08
N GLY A 148 2.39 -27.17 32.48
CA GLY A 148 3.05 -28.16 33.33
C GLY A 148 3.46 -29.42 32.56
N SER A 149 3.62 -29.33 31.24
CA SER A 149 4.14 -30.45 30.45
C SER A 149 5.55 -30.82 30.96
N PRO A 150 5.79 -32.08 31.37
CA PRO A 150 7.09 -32.51 31.85
C PRO A 150 8.04 -32.52 30.66
N ASN A 151 8.82 -31.46 30.50
CA ASN A 151 9.89 -31.43 29.51
C ASN A 151 11.19 -31.97 30.15
N PRO A 152 11.61 -33.21 29.86
CA PRO A 152 12.78 -33.84 30.47
C PRO A 152 14.10 -33.14 30.14
N ASP A 153 14.14 -32.34 29.05
CA ASP A 153 15.34 -31.67 28.55
C ASP A 153 15.39 -30.17 28.87
N GLY A 154 14.37 -29.65 29.58
CA GLY A 154 14.23 -28.23 29.88
C GLY A 154 13.60 -27.43 28.73
N TRP A 155 12.58 -26.64 29.04
CA TRP A 155 11.93 -25.73 28.08
C TRP A 155 12.83 -24.55 27.67
N SER A 156 13.72 -24.13 28.58
CA SER A 156 14.56 -22.93 28.44
C SER A 156 15.53 -22.98 27.25
N PRO A 157 16.28 -24.07 26.97
CA PRO A 157 17.17 -24.13 25.80
C PRO A 157 16.42 -24.05 24.47
N ARG A 158 15.26 -24.71 24.36
CA ARG A 158 14.43 -24.65 23.15
C ARG A 158 13.86 -23.25 22.97
N TYR A 159 13.28 -22.67 24.02
CA TYR A 159 12.76 -21.31 23.99
C TYR A 159 13.84 -20.29 23.62
N ALA A 160 15.01 -20.35 24.24
CA ALA A 160 16.15 -19.49 23.93
C ALA A 160 16.61 -19.63 22.47
N SER A 161 16.61 -20.86 21.93
CA SER A 161 16.92 -21.09 20.51
C SER A 161 15.89 -20.44 19.59
N SER A 162 14.60 -20.59 19.88
CA SER A 162 13.52 -19.98 19.10
C SER A 162 13.60 -18.45 19.17
N LEU A 163 13.85 -17.87 20.34
CA LEU A 163 14.06 -16.42 20.50
C LEU A 163 15.26 -15.90 19.72
N SER A 164 16.39 -16.62 19.72
CA SER A 164 17.55 -16.24 18.90
C SER A 164 17.17 -16.18 17.42
N LYS A 165 16.42 -17.17 16.92
CA LYS A 165 15.96 -17.22 15.52
C LYS A 165 14.94 -16.12 15.20
N VAL A 166 14.07 -15.76 16.15
CA VAL A 166 13.19 -14.59 16.03
C VAL A 166 14.02 -13.32 15.83
N GLY A 167 15.07 -13.11 16.61
CA GLY A 167 15.98 -11.97 16.47
C GLY A 167 16.71 -11.95 15.12
N ASP A 168 17.30 -13.09 14.72
CA ASP A 168 18.02 -13.23 13.46
C ASP A 168 17.10 -12.95 12.26
N CYS A 169 15.93 -13.59 12.21
CA CYS A 169 14.97 -13.40 11.13
C CYS A 169 14.31 -12.02 11.16
N GLY A 170 14.16 -11.44 12.35
CA GLY A 170 13.64 -10.10 12.53
C GLY A 170 14.53 -9.03 11.89
N SER A 171 15.86 -9.19 11.97
CA SER A 171 16.79 -8.31 11.27
C SER A 171 16.61 -8.37 9.74
N VAL A 172 16.51 -9.58 9.19
CA VAL A 172 16.26 -9.83 7.76
C VAL A 172 14.91 -9.25 7.32
N MET A 173 13.87 -9.39 8.14
CA MET A 173 12.56 -8.79 7.87
C MET A 173 12.64 -7.27 7.84
N VAL A 174 13.29 -6.64 8.81
CA VAL A 174 13.46 -5.17 8.84
C VAL A 174 14.15 -4.67 7.58
N ASP A 175 15.20 -5.36 7.14
CA ASP A 175 15.93 -5.00 5.92
C ASP A 175 15.08 -5.22 4.66
N ALA A 176 14.37 -6.35 4.55
CA ALA A 176 13.47 -6.63 3.42
C ALA A 176 12.35 -5.58 3.31
N LEU A 177 11.75 -5.18 4.44
CA LEU A 177 10.73 -4.14 4.50
C LEU A 177 11.29 -2.77 4.09
N ARG A 178 12.50 -2.43 4.55
CA ARG A 178 13.19 -1.20 4.17
C ARG A 178 13.50 -1.17 2.67
N ASP A 179 13.99 -2.27 2.12
CA ASP A 179 14.35 -2.37 0.71
C ASP A 179 13.11 -2.31 -0.19
N ASP A 180 11.99 -2.93 0.22
CA ASP A 180 10.72 -2.82 -0.51
C ASP A 180 10.17 -1.38 -0.49
N LEU A 181 10.28 -0.69 0.65
CA LEU A 181 9.92 0.73 0.75
C LEU A 181 10.83 1.63 -0.10
N ALA A 182 12.12 1.32 -0.20
CA ALA A 182 13.05 2.08 -1.02
C ALA A 182 12.70 1.98 -2.52
N LYS A 183 12.20 0.82 -2.97
CA LYS A 183 11.70 0.61 -4.34
C LYS A 183 10.47 1.47 -4.68
N ASP A 184 9.72 1.95 -3.70
CA ASP A 184 8.60 2.87 -3.92
C ASP A 184 9.08 4.32 -4.21
N VAL A 185 10.27 4.68 -3.73
CA VAL A 185 10.85 6.04 -3.91
C VAL A 185 11.56 6.21 -5.26
N GLU A 186 12.16 5.15 -5.80
CA GLU A 186 12.85 5.17 -7.10
C GLU A 186 11.96 5.45 -8.33
N PRO A 187 10.75 4.90 -8.50
CA PRO A 187 9.91 5.21 -9.65
C PRO A 187 9.42 6.67 -9.67
N ALA A 188 9.30 7.30 -8.50
CA ALA A 188 8.98 8.73 -8.42
C ALA A 188 10.10 9.62 -8.98
N THR A 189 11.37 9.22 -8.81
CA THR A 189 12.55 9.98 -9.24
C THR A 189 13.02 9.65 -10.66
N ARG A 190 12.75 8.42 -11.16
CA ARG A 190 13.10 8.00 -12.54
C ARG A 190 12.24 8.64 -13.65
N SER A 191 11.09 9.22 -13.30
CA SER A 191 10.20 9.91 -14.24
C SER A 191 10.70 11.29 -14.69
N GLY A 192 11.92 11.69 -14.29
CA GLY A 192 12.50 13.00 -14.63
C GLY A 192 11.83 14.17 -13.91
N ARG A 193 10.90 13.92 -12.99
CA ARG A 193 10.31 14.93 -12.12
C ARG A 193 11.01 14.94 -10.78
N THR A 194 11.64 16.06 -10.49
CA THR A 194 12.25 16.33 -9.20
C THR A 194 11.18 16.65 -8.17
N LEU A 195 11.52 16.55 -6.87
CA LEU A 195 10.66 17.00 -5.76
C LEU A 195 10.17 18.46 -5.95
N ARG A 196 10.92 19.27 -6.70
CA ARG A 196 10.59 20.64 -7.11
C ARG A 196 9.35 20.74 -7.99
N ASP A 197 9.06 19.71 -8.79
CA ASP A 197 7.94 19.67 -9.75
C ASP A 197 6.60 19.33 -9.07
N TRP A 198 6.64 18.82 -7.84
CA TRP A 198 5.47 18.49 -7.02
C TRP A 198 5.06 19.61 -6.05
N VAL A 199 5.97 20.53 -5.72
CA VAL A 199 5.70 21.69 -4.84
C VAL A 199 4.55 22.58 -5.33
N PRO A 200 4.34 22.81 -6.65
CA PRO A 200 3.19 23.58 -7.12
C PRO A 200 1.84 22.88 -6.95
N LEU A 201 1.80 21.54 -6.91
CA LEU A 201 0.57 20.75 -6.77
C LEU A 201 0.11 20.61 -5.32
N LEU A 202 1.03 20.75 -4.36
CA LEU A 202 0.72 20.80 -2.92
C LEU A 202 0.32 22.21 -2.44
N ARG A 203 0.46 23.24 -3.29
CA ARG A 203 -0.16 24.55 -3.08
C ARG A 203 -1.51 24.60 -3.79
N SER A 204 -2.52 24.01 -3.15
CA SER A 204 -3.91 24.37 -3.44
C SER A 204 -4.08 25.89 -3.28
N PRO A 205 -4.90 26.58 -4.10
CA PRO A 205 -5.03 28.02 -4.05
C PRO A 205 -5.66 28.41 -2.72
N ARG A 206 -4.91 29.14 -1.88
CA ARG A 206 -5.54 29.95 -0.84
C ARG A 206 -6.53 30.85 -1.55
N GLY A 207 -7.81 30.65 -1.22
CA GLY A 207 -8.95 31.34 -1.81
C GLY A 207 -8.66 32.81 -2.04
N SER A 208 -8.66 33.19 -3.31
CA SER A 208 -8.85 34.57 -3.73
C SER A 208 -10.22 35.01 -3.23
N ARG A 209 -10.24 35.74 -2.11
CA ARG A 209 -11.29 36.70 -1.81
C ARG A 209 -11.55 37.55 -3.05
N THR A 210 -12.82 37.76 -3.37
CA THR A 210 -13.40 39.03 -3.88
C THR A 210 -14.88 38.79 -4.23
N PRO A 211 -15.73 39.83 -4.35
CA PRO A 211 -15.67 41.20 -3.80
C PRO A 211 -16.97 41.56 -3.04
N GLN A 212 -16.99 42.79 -2.53
CA GLN A 212 -18.17 43.45 -1.97
C GLN A 212 -19.36 43.50 -2.94
N LEU A 213 -20.56 43.37 -2.38
CA LEU A 213 -21.74 44.20 -2.65
C LEU A 213 -22.45 44.45 -1.32
#